data_AF-A0A7J7RRZ6-F1
#
_entry.id   AF-A0A7J7RRZ6-F1
#
_cell.length_a   1.000
_cell.length_b   1.000
_cell.length_c   1.000
_cell.angle_alpha   90.00
_cell.angle_beta   90.00
_cell.angle_gamma   90.00
#
_symmetry.space_group_name_H-M   'P 1'
#
loop_
_entity.id
_entity.type
_entity.pdbx_description
1 polymer ?
#
loop_
_entity_poly.entity_id
_entity_poly.type
_entity_poly.pdbx_seq_one_letter_code
_entity_poly.pdbx_strand_id
1 'polypeptide(L)'
;MAGNRLAFLPLDLGRSRELQYVYVDNNAHLKGLPSYLYNKVVGCNGCGAPVQVSEGKLLSFSSGPLTVFLPAEVKAIGTEQDHILPLQELAMRSLHHIYHRFLKDLNFLSPVSLPRSLLELLHWPLGHCHRCSEPMFTIVYPKLFPLRETPMAGLHQGRTTVSFVAYCCSTQCLQTFDLLS
;
A
#
# COMPACT_ATOMS: atom_id res chain seq x y z
N MET A 1 -8.91 -11.94 -22.39
CA MET A 1 -8.06 -11.75 -21.20
C MET A 1 -7.67 -10.29 -21.11
N ALA A 2 -7.77 -9.66 -19.94
CA ALA A 2 -7.41 -8.25 -19.78
C ALA A 2 -5.88 -8.12 -19.85
N GLY A 3 -5.36 -7.45 -20.90
CA GLY A 3 -3.92 -7.24 -21.13
C GLY A 3 -3.31 -6.17 -20.22
N ASN A 4 -3.65 -6.20 -18.93
CA ASN A 4 -3.21 -5.21 -17.95
C ASN A 4 -1.72 -5.44 -17.60
N ARG A 5 -1.05 -4.37 -17.17
CA ARG A 5 0.37 -4.38 -16.77
C ARG A 5 0.54 -3.80 -15.37
N LEU A 6 -0.30 -4.24 -14.43
CA LEU A 6 -0.28 -3.77 -13.06
C LEU A 6 1.05 -4.16 -12.41
N ALA A 7 1.69 -3.20 -11.74
CA ALA A 7 2.87 -3.41 -10.92
C ALA A 7 2.53 -3.39 -9.42
N PHE A 8 1.45 -2.71 -9.05
CA PHE A 8 0.92 -2.58 -7.69
C PHE A 8 -0.62 -2.47 -7.73
N LEU A 9 -1.25 -2.61 -6.56
CA LEU A 9 -2.67 -2.39 -6.35
C LEU A 9 -2.86 -1.26 -5.32
N PRO A 10 -4.04 -0.59 -5.29
CA PRO A 10 -4.34 0.39 -4.24
C PRO A 10 -4.13 -0.21 -2.85
N LEU A 11 -3.43 0.51 -1.97
CA LEU A 11 -3.02 -0.01 -0.65
C LEU A 11 -4.19 -0.43 0.23
N ASP A 12 -5.35 0.20 0.04
CA ASP A 12 -6.58 -0.06 0.79
C ASP A 12 -7.49 -1.10 0.14
N LEU A 13 -7.10 -1.68 -1.00
CA LEU A 13 -7.89 -2.70 -1.66
C LEU A 13 -8.03 -3.92 -0.74
N GLY A 14 -9.28 -4.26 -0.39
CA GLY A 14 -9.59 -5.31 0.58
C GLY A 14 -10.18 -4.79 1.91
N ARG A 15 -10.10 -3.48 2.19
CA ARG A 15 -10.70 -2.88 3.40
C ARG A 15 -12.23 -3.02 3.44
N SER A 16 -12.90 -3.02 2.28
CA SER A 16 -14.34 -3.25 2.22
C SER A 16 -14.66 -4.70 2.59
N ARG A 17 -15.66 -4.86 3.47
CA ARG A 17 -16.19 -6.19 3.83
C ARG A 17 -17.00 -6.81 2.70
N GLU A 18 -17.50 -6.00 1.76
CA GLU A 18 -18.29 -6.46 0.62
C GLU A 18 -17.41 -7.05 -0.49
N LEU A 19 -16.16 -6.60 -0.60
CA LEU A 19 -15.21 -7.18 -1.53
C LEU A 19 -14.83 -8.58 -1.06
N GLN A 20 -15.10 -9.60 -1.86
CA GLN A 20 -14.82 -11.01 -1.55
C GLN A 20 -13.83 -11.64 -2.52
N TYR A 21 -13.89 -11.25 -3.80
CA TYR A 21 -13.11 -11.83 -4.88
C TYR A 21 -12.33 -10.75 -5.61
N VAL A 22 -11.06 -11.01 -5.89
CA VAL A 22 -10.18 -10.15 -6.69
C VAL A 22 -9.39 -11.01 -7.67
N TYR A 23 -9.52 -10.73 -8.96
CA TYR A 23 -8.80 -11.44 -10.01
C TYR A 23 -7.86 -10.47 -10.73
N VAL A 24 -6.56 -10.73 -10.60
CA VAL A 24 -5.46 -9.92 -11.14
C VAL A 24 -4.48 -10.78 -11.93
N ASP A 25 -4.93 -11.92 -12.44
CA ASP A 25 -4.11 -12.85 -13.22
C ASP A 25 -3.40 -12.16 -14.40
N ASN A 26 -2.25 -12.72 -14.79
CA ASN A 26 -1.41 -12.29 -15.91
C ASN A 26 -0.78 -10.89 -15.78
N ASN A 27 -0.55 -10.41 -14.56
CA ASN A 27 0.22 -9.18 -14.31
C ASN A 27 1.63 -9.53 -13.84
N ALA A 28 2.55 -9.74 -14.79
CA ALA A 28 3.89 -10.24 -14.48
C ALA A 28 4.71 -9.34 -13.52
N HIS A 29 4.47 -8.02 -13.56
CA HIS A 29 5.12 -7.06 -12.65
C HIS A 29 4.45 -6.96 -11.28
N LEU A 30 3.24 -7.51 -11.10
CA LEU A 30 2.54 -7.48 -9.83
C LEU A 30 3.16 -8.51 -8.87
N LYS A 31 4.07 -8.04 -8.01
CA LYS A 31 4.76 -8.87 -7.01
C LYS A 31 4.21 -8.69 -5.59
N GLY A 32 3.41 -7.65 -5.36
CA GLY A 32 2.86 -7.31 -4.05
C GLY A 32 1.33 -7.21 -4.07
N LEU A 33 0.66 -7.91 -3.16
CA LEU A 33 -0.77 -7.77 -2.89
C LEU A 33 -0.97 -7.00 -1.58
N PRO A 34 -1.91 -6.04 -1.50
CA PRO A 34 -2.24 -5.39 -0.23
C PRO A 34 -2.67 -6.42 0.81
N SER A 35 -2.14 -6.33 2.03
CA SER A 35 -2.43 -7.30 3.10
C SER A 35 -3.91 -7.34 3.51
N TYR A 36 -4.71 -6.32 3.20
CA TYR A 36 -6.17 -6.37 3.39
C TYR A 36 -6.86 -7.43 2.51
N LEU A 37 -6.18 -7.94 1.50
CA LEU A 37 -6.67 -9.05 0.68
C LEU A 37 -6.41 -10.43 1.30
N TYR A 38 -5.71 -10.51 2.43
CA TYR A 38 -5.31 -11.78 3.04
C TYR A 38 -6.50 -12.71 3.36
N ASN A 39 -7.66 -12.15 3.70
CA ASN A 39 -8.88 -12.91 3.96
C ASN A 39 -9.84 -12.97 2.76
N LYS A 40 -9.37 -12.63 1.56
CA LYS A 40 -10.16 -12.58 0.33
C LYS A 40 -9.72 -13.68 -0.63
N VAL A 41 -10.59 -14.03 -1.56
CA VAL A 41 -10.23 -14.93 -2.66
C VAL A 41 -9.50 -14.13 -3.72
N VAL A 42 -8.22 -14.44 -3.94
CA VAL A 42 -7.38 -13.73 -4.91
C VAL A 42 -6.91 -14.68 -6.02
N GLY A 43 -7.28 -14.38 -7.26
CA GLY A 43 -6.70 -15.00 -8.45
C GLY A 43 -5.50 -14.18 -8.92
N CYS A 44 -4.30 -14.74 -8.85
CA CYS A 44 -3.06 -14.05 -9.25
C CYS A 44 -2.11 -14.99 -10.02
N ASN A 45 -2.65 -15.90 -10.83
CA ASN A 45 -1.86 -16.77 -11.68
C ASN A 45 -1.08 -15.96 -12.71
N GLY A 46 0.18 -16.30 -12.94
CA GLY A 46 1.06 -15.55 -13.84
C GLY A 46 1.55 -14.20 -13.30
N CYS A 47 1.20 -13.83 -12.06
CA CYS A 47 1.79 -12.67 -11.38
C CYS A 47 3.19 -12.98 -10.84
N GLY A 48 4.03 -11.94 -10.73
CA GLY A 48 5.39 -12.06 -10.22
C GLY A 48 6.35 -12.90 -11.07
N ALA A 49 5.98 -13.22 -12.31
CA ALA A 49 6.84 -13.94 -13.23
C ALA A 49 8.17 -13.19 -13.46
N PRO A 50 9.30 -13.90 -13.64
CA PRO A 50 10.58 -13.27 -13.95
C PRO A 50 10.51 -12.62 -15.33
N VAL A 51 10.48 -11.28 -15.37
CA VAL A 51 10.44 -10.50 -16.62
C VAL A 51 11.79 -9.83 -16.86
N GLN A 52 12.38 -10.09 -18.03
CA GLN A 52 13.58 -9.44 -18.55
C GLN A 52 13.20 -8.12 -19.23
N VAL A 53 12.81 -7.10 -18.46
CA VAL A 53 12.53 -5.77 -19.02
C VAL A 53 13.19 -4.71 -18.14
N SER A 54 13.78 -3.70 -18.79
CA SER A 54 14.33 -2.51 -18.16
C SER A 54 13.27 -1.89 -17.26
N GLU A 55 13.48 -2.05 -15.95
CA GLU A 55 12.67 -1.45 -14.90
C GLU A 55 12.68 0.07 -15.14
N GLY A 56 11.61 0.59 -15.74
CA GLY A 56 11.31 2.02 -15.63
C GLY A 56 11.31 2.37 -14.14
N LYS A 57 11.79 3.58 -13.81
CA LYS A 57 12.08 4.16 -12.48
C LYS A 57 10.93 4.06 -11.45
N LEU A 58 10.44 2.86 -11.17
CA LEU A 58 9.45 2.53 -10.17
C LEU A 58 10.17 2.35 -8.85
N LEU A 59 9.67 3.00 -7.81
CA LEU A 59 10.16 2.79 -6.46
C LEU A 59 9.88 1.33 -6.08
N SER A 60 10.89 0.64 -5.56
CA SER A 60 10.76 -0.74 -5.11
C SER A 60 11.17 -0.88 -3.65
N PHE A 61 10.53 -1.84 -2.97
CA PHE A 61 10.92 -2.27 -1.64
C PHE A 61 11.33 -3.73 -1.66
N SER A 62 12.46 -4.03 -1.02
CA SER A 62 12.98 -5.38 -0.92
C SER A 62 13.16 -5.79 0.53
N SER A 63 12.75 -7.03 0.84
CA SER A 63 13.03 -7.67 2.13
C SER A 63 13.54 -9.08 1.84
N GLY A 64 14.84 -9.29 2.05
CA GLY A 64 15.54 -10.50 1.60
C GLY A 64 15.39 -10.71 0.09
N PRO A 65 14.96 -11.89 -0.39
CA PRO A 65 14.81 -12.18 -1.82
C PRO A 65 13.52 -11.59 -2.43
N LEU A 66 12.61 -11.08 -1.61
CA LEU A 66 11.32 -10.56 -2.07
C LEU A 66 11.46 -9.10 -2.46
N THR A 67 10.84 -8.72 -3.58
CA THR A 67 10.80 -7.33 -4.03
C THR A 67 9.42 -7.00 -4.56
N VAL A 68 8.89 -5.84 -4.18
CA VAL A 68 7.60 -5.33 -4.65
C VAL A 68 7.78 -3.93 -5.20
N PHE A 69 6.95 -3.56 -6.18
CA PHE A 69 6.89 -2.19 -6.67
C PHE A 69 5.87 -1.38 -5.87
N LEU A 70 6.19 -0.12 -5.66
CA LEU A 70 5.37 0.82 -4.92
C LEU A 70 4.74 1.83 -5.89
N PRO A 71 3.56 2.39 -5.54
CA PRO A 71 2.96 3.49 -6.28
C PRO A 71 3.92 4.68 -6.37
N ALA A 72 3.84 5.45 -7.47
CA ALA A 72 4.71 6.60 -7.70
C ALA A 72 4.45 7.74 -6.70
N GLU A 73 3.28 7.73 -6.07
CA GLU A 73 2.86 8.66 -5.03
C GLU A 73 3.61 8.44 -3.71
N VAL A 74 4.20 7.25 -3.50
CA VAL A 74 5.12 7.00 -2.38
C VAL A 74 6.40 7.80 -2.63
N LYS A 75 6.66 8.77 -1.76
CA LYS A 75 7.87 9.61 -1.83
C LYS A 75 9.03 9.06 -1.02
N ALA A 76 8.73 8.32 0.05
CA ALA A 76 9.73 7.74 0.93
C ALA A 76 9.29 6.36 1.45
N ILE A 77 10.27 5.48 1.66
CA ILE A 77 10.10 4.22 2.39
C ILE A 77 10.72 4.43 3.76
N GLY A 78 9.92 4.26 4.79
CA GLY A 78 10.38 4.43 6.15
C GLY A 78 11.21 3.26 6.66
N THR A 79 12.16 3.57 7.53
CA THR A 79 13.08 2.59 8.14
C THR A 79 13.07 2.70 9.66
N GLU A 80 13.75 1.77 10.35
CA GLU A 80 13.81 1.77 11.81
C GLU A 80 14.50 3.00 12.41
N GLN A 81 15.30 3.71 11.60
CA GLN A 81 16.01 4.93 12.00
C GLN A 81 15.12 6.19 11.95
N ASP A 82 13.91 6.08 11.40
CA ASP A 82 12.98 7.20 11.35
C ASP A 82 12.33 7.43 12.71
N HIS A 83 12.76 8.48 13.39
CA HIS A 83 12.15 8.94 14.63
C HIS A 83 11.10 10.03 14.42
N ILE A 84 11.18 10.75 13.29
CA ILE A 84 10.32 11.88 12.96
C ILE A 84 9.85 11.72 11.52
N LEU A 85 8.54 11.82 11.31
CA LEU A 85 7.93 11.76 9.97
C LEU A 85 8.29 13.02 9.16
N PRO A 86 8.34 12.94 7.82
CA PRO A 86 8.50 14.11 6.98
C PRO A 86 7.46 15.18 7.31
N LEU A 87 7.85 16.47 7.25
CA LEU A 87 6.96 17.59 7.56
C LEU A 87 5.65 17.53 6.74
N GLN A 88 5.76 17.16 5.46
CA GLN A 88 4.59 16.99 4.61
C GLN A 88 3.64 15.91 5.16
N GLU A 89 4.15 14.76 5.60
CA GLU A 89 3.33 13.70 6.19
C GLU A 89 2.59 14.19 7.43
N LEU A 90 3.31 14.84 8.35
CA LEU A 90 2.74 15.38 9.60
C LEU A 90 1.67 16.43 9.34
N ALA A 91 1.94 17.36 8.42
CA ALA A 91 1.01 18.42 8.06
C ALA A 91 -0.25 17.83 7.41
N MET A 92 -0.11 16.90 6.47
CA MET A 92 -1.24 16.27 5.78
C MET A 92 -2.10 15.44 6.73
N ARG A 93 -1.51 14.63 7.63
CA ARG A 93 -2.27 13.90 8.67
C ARG A 93 -3.05 14.84 9.58
N SER A 94 -2.39 15.90 10.06
CA SER A 94 -3.02 16.89 10.93
C SER A 94 -4.20 17.56 10.24
N LEU A 95 -4.01 18.02 9.01
CA LEU A 95 -5.07 18.64 8.21
C LEU A 95 -6.20 17.65 7.88
N HIS A 96 -5.88 16.40 7.55
CA HIS A 96 -6.86 15.37 7.25
C HIS A 96 -7.75 15.08 8.45
N HIS A 97 -7.15 14.98 9.65
CA HIS A 97 -7.91 14.82 10.89
C HIS A 97 -8.79 16.03 11.18
N ILE A 98 -8.28 17.25 11.00
CA ILE A 98 -9.09 18.46 11.19
C ILE A 98 -10.27 18.46 10.21
N TYR A 99 -10.01 18.16 8.94
CA TYR A 99 -11.01 18.08 7.89
C TYR A 99 -12.08 17.04 8.22
N HIS A 100 -11.71 15.78 8.44
CA HIS A 100 -12.65 14.71 8.72
C HIS A 100 -13.37 14.82 10.06
N ARG A 101 -12.73 15.39 11.08
CA ARG A 101 -13.32 15.53 12.42
C ARG A 101 -14.27 16.71 12.51
N PHE A 102 -13.93 17.85 11.92
CA PHE A 102 -14.66 19.08 12.16
C PHE A 102 -15.66 19.42 11.05
N LEU A 103 -15.35 19.21 9.76
CA LEU A 103 -16.19 19.76 8.68
C LEU A 103 -16.04 19.02 7.34
N LYS A 104 -17.16 18.61 6.74
CA LYS A 104 -17.25 18.43 5.27
C LYS A 104 -17.33 19.77 4.51
N ASP A 105 -17.37 20.90 5.22
CA ASP A 105 -17.38 22.24 4.64
C ASP A 105 -15.99 22.88 4.68
N LEU A 106 -15.36 22.96 3.51
CA LEU A 106 -14.01 23.50 3.25
C LEU A 106 -13.86 25.02 3.52
N ASN A 107 -14.86 25.67 4.14
CA ASN A 107 -14.88 27.11 4.39
C ASN A 107 -13.80 27.57 5.40
N PHE A 108 -13.05 26.65 6.02
CA PHE A 108 -11.94 26.94 6.92
C PHE A 108 -10.60 27.21 6.19
N LEU A 109 -10.49 26.84 4.91
CA LEU A 109 -9.27 27.01 4.10
C LEU A 109 -9.29 28.32 3.30
N SER A 110 -9.46 29.46 3.98
CA SER A 110 -9.23 30.79 3.39
C SER A 110 -8.60 31.71 4.44
N PRO A 111 -7.44 32.33 4.15
CA PRO A 111 -7.21 33.13 2.94
C PRO A 111 -6.29 32.52 1.87
N VAL A 112 -5.61 31.40 2.14
CA VAL A 112 -4.69 30.77 1.17
C VAL A 112 -5.21 29.39 0.81
N SER A 113 -5.81 29.27 -0.38
CA SER A 113 -6.23 27.99 -0.93
C SER A 113 -5.03 27.06 -1.08
N LEU A 114 -5.13 25.82 -0.58
CA LEU A 114 -4.14 24.78 -0.84
C LEU A 114 -3.97 24.58 -2.37
N PRO A 115 -2.74 24.42 -2.87
CA PRO A 115 -2.51 23.98 -4.24
C PRO A 115 -3.31 22.70 -4.53
N ARG A 116 -3.86 22.59 -5.75
CA ARG A 116 -4.73 21.48 -6.15
C ARG A 116 -4.13 20.10 -5.84
N SER A 117 -2.83 19.92 -6.08
CA SER A 117 -2.14 18.66 -5.81
C SER A 117 -2.14 18.27 -4.32
N LEU A 118 -2.05 19.24 -3.41
CA LEU A 118 -2.13 19.00 -1.98
C LEU A 118 -3.57 18.81 -1.52
N LEU A 119 -4.53 19.50 -2.15
CA LEU A 119 -5.94 19.31 -1.88
C LEU A 119 -6.42 17.91 -2.30
N GLU A 120 -6.00 17.43 -3.47
CA GLU A 120 -6.30 16.07 -3.93
C GLU A 120 -5.70 15.03 -2.99
N LEU A 121 -4.44 15.21 -2.59
CA LEU A 121 -3.77 14.35 -1.61
C LEU A 121 -4.49 14.37 -0.25
N LEU A 122 -5.04 15.51 0.17
CA LEU A 122 -5.79 15.64 1.42
C LEU A 122 -7.10 14.83 1.39
N HIS A 123 -7.79 14.80 0.25
CA HIS A 123 -9.02 14.03 0.09
C HIS A 123 -8.76 12.53 -0.10
N TRP A 124 -7.64 12.19 -0.74
CA TRP A 124 -7.32 10.85 -1.17
C TRP A 124 -5.92 10.48 -0.65
N PRO A 125 -5.81 10.00 0.61
CA PRO A 125 -4.56 9.48 1.12
C PRO A 125 -4.09 8.31 0.25
N LEU A 126 -2.79 8.04 0.29
CA LEU A 126 -2.15 6.92 -0.39
C LEU A 126 -2.75 5.57 0.04
N GLY A 127 -3.13 5.50 1.32
CA GLY A 127 -3.82 4.38 1.95
C GLY A 127 -3.85 4.58 3.46
N HIS A 128 -4.29 3.56 4.18
CA HIS A 128 -4.35 3.58 5.63
C HIS A 128 -3.41 2.54 6.23
N CYS A 129 -2.84 2.89 7.38
CA CYS A 129 -2.00 2.00 8.16
C CYS A 129 -2.76 0.71 8.47
N HIS A 130 -2.14 -0.44 8.19
CA HIS A 130 -2.76 -1.71 8.49
C HIS A 130 -3.06 -1.87 9.99
N ARG A 131 -2.17 -1.37 10.84
CA ARG A 131 -2.28 -1.56 12.29
C ARG A 131 -3.29 -0.62 12.96
N CYS A 132 -3.19 0.68 12.73
CA CYS A 132 -3.98 1.69 13.46
C CYS A 132 -5.00 2.42 12.59
N SER A 133 -5.06 2.13 11.28
CA SER A 133 -5.89 2.86 10.30
C SER A 133 -5.61 4.36 10.19
N GLU A 134 -4.44 4.83 10.63
CA GLU A 134 -3.98 6.19 10.37
C GLU A 134 -3.73 6.39 8.86
N PRO A 135 -4.19 7.49 8.24
CA PRO A 135 -3.94 7.77 6.83
C PRO A 135 -2.44 8.02 6.56
N MET A 136 -1.96 7.56 5.42
CA MET A 136 -0.60 7.75 4.93
C MET A 136 -0.63 8.56 3.64
N PHE A 137 0.31 9.49 3.46
CA PHE A 137 0.29 10.39 2.30
C PHE A 137 1.55 10.31 1.43
N THR A 138 2.72 10.23 2.07
CA THR A 138 4.02 10.40 1.38
C THR A 138 5.04 9.37 1.79
N ILE A 139 4.94 8.80 2.99
CA ILE A 139 5.84 7.79 3.51
C ILE A 139 5.06 6.55 3.94
N VAL A 140 5.62 5.38 3.67
CA VAL A 140 5.08 4.09 4.10
C VAL A 140 6.16 3.21 4.70
N TYR A 141 5.77 2.37 5.66
CA TYR A 141 6.63 1.38 6.30
C TYR A 141 6.14 -0.02 5.87
N PRO A 142 6.65 -0.57 4.76
CA PRO A 142 6.18 -1.83 4.20
C PRO A 142 6.72 -3.05 4.96
N LYS A 143 5.89 -4.09 5.10
CA LYS A 143 6.27 -5.43 5.60
C LYS A 143 5.80 -6.48 4.62
N LEU A 144 6.71 -7.36 4.19
CA LEU A 144 6.42 -8.43 3.23
C LEU A 144 6.10 -9.74 3.95
N PHE A 145 5.07 -10.42 3.47
CA PHE A 145 4.67 -11.75 3.91
C PHE A 145 4.55 -12.63 2.66
N PRO A 146 5.49 -13.57 2.43
CA PRO A 146 5.43 -14.46 1.27
C PRO A 146 4.09 -15.18 1.20
N LEU A 147 3.43 -15.15 0.05
CA LEU A 147 2.12 -15.80 -0.08
C LEU A 147 2.22 -17.31 0.20
N ARG A 148 3.35 -17.92 -0.17
CA ARG A 148 3.67 -19.33 0.13
C ARG A 148 3.74 -19.66 1.63
N GLU A 149 3.89 -18.66 2.49
CA GLU A 149 3.95 -18.80 3.96
C GLU A 149 2.60 -18.44 4.61
N THR A 150 1.58 -18.16 3.81
CA THR A 150 0.21 -17.89 4.28
C THR A 150 -0.71 -19.09 4.07
N PRO A 151 -1.88 -19.15 4.73
CA PRO A 151 -2.88 -20.18 4.48
C PRO A 151 -3.32 -20.30 3.00
N MET A 152 -3.11 -19.25 2.20
CA MET A 152 -3.40 -19.26 0.76
C MET A 152 -2.36 -20.02 -0.08
N ALA A 153 -1.25 -20.48 0.51
CA ALA A 153 -0.18 -21.20 -0.21
C ALA A 153 -0.69 -22.41 -1.03
N GLY A 154 -1.67 -23.14 -0.50
CA GLY A 154 -2.28 -24.30 -1.16
C GLY A 154 -2.98 -23.98 -2.49
N LEU A 155 -3.44 -22.73 -2.67
CA LEU A 155 -4.11 -22.30 -3.89
C LEU A 155 -3.12 -22.01 -5.05
N HIS A 156 -1.84 -21.78 -4.74
CA HIS A 156 -0.84 -21.31 -5.71
C HIS A 156 0.33 -22.29 -5.94
N GLN A 157 0.19 -23.56 -5.53
CA GLN A 157 1.13 -24.67 -5.77
C GLN A 157 2.61 -24.35 -5.45
N GLY A 158 2.89 -23.42 -4.55
CA GLY A 158 4.24 -23.05 -4.11
C GLY A 158 5.14 -22.38 -5.15
N ARG A 159 4.64 -22.02 -6.34
CA ARG A 159 5.45 -21.44 -7.44
C ARG A 159 5.41 -19.92 -7.55
N THR A 160 4.79 -19.23 -6.60
CA THR A 160 4.60 -17.78 -6.66
C THR A 160 5.69 -17.01 -5.91
N THR A 161 6.18 -15.94 -6.53
CA THR A 161 7.06 -14.92 -5.92
C THR A 161 6.26 -13.77 -5.33
N VAL A 162 4.92 -13.83 -5.41
CA VAL A 162 4.01 -12.82 -4.90
C VAL A 162 3.99 -12.87 -3.38
N SER A 163 3.97 -11.68 -2.77
CA SER A 163 3.85 -11.50 -1.33
C SER A 163 2.66 -10.61 -1.00
N PHE A 164 2.08 -10.81 0.18
CA PHE A 164 1.29 -9.76 0.80
C PHE A 164 2.22 -8.66 1.31
N VAL A 165 1.76 -7.41 1.19
CA VAL A 165 2.46 -6.22 1.63
C VAL A 165 1.54 -5.47 2.57
N ALA A 166 1.93 -5.38 3.84
CA ALA A 166 1.30 -4.50 4.79
C ALA A 166 2.03 -3.17 4.80
N TYR A 167 1.28 -2.07 4.81
CA TYR A 167 1.83 -0.73 4.89
C TYR A 167 1.47 -0.13 6.25
N CYS A 168 2.50 0.26 7.00
CA CYS A 168 2.36 0.91 8.31
C CYS A 168 2.71 2.39 8.23
N CYS A 169 2.19 3.17 9.18
CA CYS A 169 2.40 4.62 9.24
C CYS A 169 3.62 5.05 10.08
N SER A 170 4.27 4.11 10.77
CA SER A 170 5.44 4.31 11.64
C SER A 170 6.15 2.99 11.93
N THR A 171 7.39 3.08 12.40
CA THR A 171 8.20 1.95 12.89
C THR A 171 7.52 1.17 14.01
N GLN A 172 6.86 1.87 14.95
CA GLN A 172 6.13 1.21 16.04
C GLN A 172 4.97 0.34 15.52
N CYS A 173 4.20 0.84 14.55
CA CYS A 173 3.15 0.04 13.92
C CYS A 173 3.73 -1.15 13.16
N LEU A 174 4.85 -0.94 12.45
CA LEU A 174 5.53 -2.00 11.69
C LEU A 174 6.00 -3.16 12.60
N GLN A 175 6.60 -2.83 13.74
CA GLN A 175 7.13 -3.80 14.70
C GLN A 175 6.02 -4.60 15.40
N THR A 176 4.90 -3.94 15.70
CA THR A 176 3.77 -4.57 16.41
C THR A 176 2.77 -5.26 15.48
N PHE A 177 2.86 -5.04 14.18
CA PHE A 177 1.97 -5.67 13.20
C PHE A 177 2.45 -7.07 12.84
N ASP A 178 1.54 -8.02 12.96
CA ASP A 178 1.65 -9.36 12.42
C ASP A 178 0.39 -9.70 11.63
N LEU A 179 0.56 -10.32 10.47
CA LEU A 179 -0.54 -10.65 9.55
C LEU A 179 -1.35 -11.85 10.05
N LEU A 180 -0.72 -12.72 10.84
CA LEU A 180 -1.30 -13.97 11.31
C LEU A 180 -1.87 -13.87 12.73
N SER A 181 -1.68 -12.73 13.40
CA SER A 181 -2.17 -12.42 14.75
C SER A 181 -3.56 -11.78 14.71
#